data_AF-A0A815HIT2-F1
#
_entry.id   AF-A0A815HIT2-F1
#
_cell.length_a   1.000
_cell.length_b   1.000
_cell.length_c   1.000
_cell.angle_alpha   90.00
_cell.angle_beta   90.00
_cell.angle_gamma   90.00
#
_symmetry.space_group_name_H-M   'P 1'
#
loop_
_entity.id
_entity.type
_entity.pdbx_description
1 polymer ?
#
loop_
_entity_poly.entity_id
_entity_poly.type
_entity_poly.pdbx_seq_one_letter_code
_entity_poly.pdbx_strand_id
1 'polypeptide(L)'
;MENDDNNHEFYFNHKNYFHRFKSNNEEDHISKSIRHALEYFVDDLKYDRNKTIDYFFNQPTMNNIFLFITQLLLSEDNSICVNSAYIIGSIIEIENGLELFLSIFTVNCTIDVIQRLCQLLTHSDFDCVLNATGILGTICSSKEGRDFILNHTSINDIVSNIAM
;
A
#
# COMPACT_ATOMS: atom_id res chain seq x y z
N MET A 1 22.49 -42.02 -1.34
CA MET A 1 21.31 -41.35 -0.75
C MET A 1 21.84 -40.43 0.31
N GLU A 2 22.16 -39.22 -0.13
CA GLU A 2 22.42 -38.04 0.69
C GLU A 2 22.46 -36.92 -0.36
N ASN A 3 21.60 -35.93 -0.17
CA ASN A 3 21.97 -34.52 -0.23
C ASN A 3 20.70 -33.68 -0.02
N ASP A 4 20.68 -33.11 1.17
CA ASP A 4 20.30 -31.73 1.43
C ASP A 4 18.87 -31.34 1.10
N ASP A 5 18.00 -31.64 2.06
CA ASP A 5 16.97 -30.70 2.50
C ASP A 5 17.64 -29.35 2.77
N ASN A 6 17.68 -28.51 1.73
CA ASN A 6 17.96 -27.09 1.86
C ASN A 6 16.85 -26.45 2.70
N ASN A 7 17.00 -26.59 4.02
CA ASN A 7 16.51 -25.64 5.01
C ASN A 7 17.18 -24.30 4.70
N HIS A 8 16.65 -23.58 3.71
CA HIS A 8 16.84 -22.14 3.62
C HIS A 8 16.06 -21.52 4.77
N GLU A 9 16.74 -21.49 5.92
CA GLU A 9 16.34 -20.76 7.09
C GLU A 9 15.97 -19.33 6.66
N PHE A 10 14.73 -18.97 6.94
CA PHE A 10 14.03 -17.83 6.39
C PHE A 10 14.50 -16.55 7.08
N TYR A 11 15.26 -15.72 6.39
CA TYR A 11 15.57 -14.37 6.88
C TYR A 11 14.72 -13.37 6.10
N PHE A 12 13.57 -12.96 6.65
CA PHE A 12 13.20 -11.57 6.45
C PHE A 12 14.37 -10.74 7.00
N ASN A 13 14.79 -9.68 6.30
CA ASN A 13 15.83 -8.82 6.85
C ASN A 13 15.40 -8.23 8.21
N HIS A 14 14.09 -8.20 8.47
CA HIS A 14 13.49 -7.63 9.67
C HIS A 14 12.49 -8.59 10.33
N LYS A 15 12.62 -8.84 11.64
CA LYS A 15 11.64 -9.62 12.42
C LYS A 15 10.24 -9.01 12.27
N ASN A 16 9.19 -9.85 12.22
CA ASN A 16 7.78 -9.49 12.01
C ASN A 16 7.43 -8.09 12.55
N TYR A 17 7.37 -7.08 11.67
CA TYR A 17 7.08 -5.68 11.99
C TYR A 17 5.61 -5.33 11.81
N PHE A 18 4.78 -6.24 11.30
CA PHE A 18 3.36 -5.98 11.05
C PHE A 18 2.58 -5.65 12.33
N HIS A 19 3.03 -6.14 13.49
CA HIS A 19 2.45 -5.79 14.78
C HIS A 19 2.52 -4.28 15.11
N ARG A 20 3.35 -3.51 14.39
CA ARG A 20 3.53 -2.07 14.55
C ARG A 20 2.49 -1.25 13.78
N PHE A 21 1.79 -1.84 12.81
CA PHE A 21 0.67 -1.20 12.11
C PHE A 21 -0.61 -1.33 12.94
N LYS A 22 -0.65 -0.63 14.08
CA LYS A 22 -1.81 -0.57 14.97
C LYS A 22 -2.06 0.88 15.36
N SER A 23 -3.33 1.29 15.36
CA SER A 23 -3.75 2.57 15.90
C SER A 23 -3.53 2.56 17.41
N ASN A 24 -2.68 3.46 17.92
CA ASN A 24 -2.51 3.74 19.34
C ASN A 24 -2.38 5.27 19.53
N ASN A 25 -2.82 5.77 20.68
CA ASN A 25 -3.11 7.19 20.96
C ASN A 25 -1.90 8.01 21.51
N GLU A 26 -0.65 7.70 21.13
CA GLU A 26 0.55 8.39 21.67
C GLU A 26 1.42 8.98 20.53
N GLU A 27 1.21 10.25 20.19
CA GLU A 27 1.56 10.84 18.89
C GLU A 27 3.05 10.81 18.49
N ASP A 28 4.01 11.03 19.39
CA ASP A 28 5.42 11.26 18.97
C ASP A 28 6.26 9.99 18.77
N HIS A 29 6.13 8.98 19.64
CA HIS A 29 6.88 7.73 19.52
C HIS A 29 6.32 6.81 18.43
N ILE A 30 5.04 6.98 18.11
CA ILE A 30 4.31 6.19 17.12
C ILE A 30 4.81 6.50 15.70
N SER A 31 5.08 7.77 15.38
CA SER A 31 5.57 8.17 14.06
C SER A 31 6.90 7.48 13.69
N LYS A 32 7.85 7.38 14.64
CA LYS A 32 9.14 6.68 14.40
C LYS A 32 8.97 5.17 14.26
N SER A 33 8.13 4.55 15.08
CA SER A 33 7.89 3.10 15.02
C SER A 33 7.22 2.69 13.70
N ILE A 34 6.23 3.47 13.26
CA ILE A 34 5.53 3.29 11.99
C ILE A 34 6.49 3.51 10.83
N ARG A 35 7.30 4.57 10.85
CA ARG A 35 8.29 4.81 9.79
C ARG A 35 9.21 3.61 9.59
N HIS A 36 9.82 3.10 10.66
CA HIS A 36 10.69 1.92 10.54
C HIS A 36 9.91 0.69 10.02
N ALA A 37 8.65 0.50 10.43
CA ALA A 37 7.84 -0.60 9.93
C ALA A 37 7.56 -0.48 8.42
N LEU A 38 7.30 0.74 7.93
CA LEU A 38 7.14 1.01 6.50
C LEU A 38 8.46 0.79 5.75
N GLU A 39 9.58 1.30 6.26
CA GLU A 39 10.91 1.12 5.67
C GLU A 39 11.26 -0.36 5.55
N TYR A 40 11.05 -1.15 6.61
CA TYR A 40 11.27 -2.61 6.57
C TYR A 40 10.38 -3.31 5.56
N PHE A 41 9.12 -2.89 5.44
CA PHE A 41 8.20 -3.45 4.44
C PHE A 41 8.65 -3.11 3.02
N VAL A 42 9.06 -1.87 2.77
CA VAL A 42 9.62 -1.44 1.48
C VAL A 42 10.89 -2.23 1.16
N ASP A 43 11.80 -2.38 2.12
CA ASP A 43 13.06 -3.10 1.93
C ASP A 43 12.82 -4.58 1.61
N ASP A 44 11.90 -5.24 2.31
CA ASP A 44 11.53 -6.62 2.05
C ASP A 44 10.82 -6.77 0.69
N LEU A 45 9.94 -5.84 0.31
CA LEU A 45 9.32 -5.81 -1.03
C LEU A 45 10.36 -5.65 -2.15
N LYS A 46 11.38 -4.82 -1.93
CA LYS A 46 12.50 -4.63 -2.88
C LYS A 46 13.41 -5.85 -2.95
N TYR A 47 13.58 -6.57 -1.85
CA TYR A 47 14.42 -7.76 -1.78
C TYR A 47 13.74 -8.98 -2.41
N ASP A 48 12.52 -9.29 -1.98
CA ASP A 48 11.71 -10.40 -2.52
C ASP A 48 10.22 -10.05 -2.42
N ARG A 49 9.72 -9.44 -3.49
CA ARG A 49 8.35 -8.95 -3.57
C ARG A 49 7.32 -10.05 -3.35
N ASN A 50 7.40 -11.15 -4.10
CA ASN A 50 6.36 -12.18 -4.10
C ASN A 50 6.27 -12.83 -2.72
N LYS A 51 7.41 -13.19 -2.14
CA LYS A 51 7.47 -13.80 -0.82
C LYS A 51 6.99 -12.87 0.30
N THR A 52 7.29 -11.58 0.18
CA THR A 52 6.84 -10.56 1.15
C THR A 52 5.33 -10.36 1.07
N ILE A 53 4.78 -10.31 -0.14
CA ILE A 53 3.32 -10.23 -0.35
C ILE A 53 2.64 -11.50 0.19
N ASP A 54 3.15 -12.69 -0.12
CA ASP A 54 2.62 -13.95 0.41
C ASP A 54 2.61 -13.95 1.95
N TYR A 55 3.69 -13.46 2.58
CA TYR A 55 3.76 -13.36 4.03
C TYR A 55 2.76 -12.34 4.61
N PHE A 56 2.56 -11.22 3.92
CA PHE A 56 1.52 -10.24 4.26
C PHE A 56 0.12 -10.86 4.20
N PHE A 57 -0.20 -11.62 3.15
CA PHE A 57 -1.49 -12.31 3.01
C PHE A 57 -1.73 -13.39 4.06
N ASN A 58 -0.66 -13.95 4.63
CA ASN A 58 -0.74 -14.91 5.73
C ASN A 58 -0.90 -14.26 7.13
N GLN A 59 -0.94 -12.93 7.23
CA GLN A 59 -1.15 -12.27 8.52
C GLN A 59 -2.63 -12.31 8.93
N PRO A 60 -2.96 -12.75 10.16
CA PRO A 60 -4.34 -12.72 10.66
C PRO A 60 -4.97 -11.32 10.67
N THR A 61 -4.15 -10.27 10.71
CA THR A 61 -4.56 -8.86 10.75
C THR A 61 -4.37 -8.14 9.42
N MET A 62 -4.23 -8.86 8.29
CA MET A 62 -3.93 -8.29 6.97
C MET A 62 -4.84 -7.11 6.60
N ASN A 63 -6.16 -7.25 6.72
CA ASN A 63 -7.11 -6.17 6.36
C ASN A 63 -6.87 -4.91 7.20
N ASN A 64 -6.61 -5.07 8.50
CA ASN A 64 -6.34 -3.95 9.40
C ASN A 64 -5.02 -3.27 9.06
N ILE A 65 -4.00 -4.05 8.72
CA ILE A 65 -2.69 -3.53 8.29
C ILE A 65 -2.85 -2.75 6.99
N PHE A 66 -3.54 -3.32 5.99
CA PHE A 66 -3.76 -2.65 4.70
C PHE A 66 -4.53 -1.35 4.84
N LEU A 67 -5.62 -1.38 5.61
CA LEU A 67 -6.41 -0.20 5.91
C LEU A 67 -5.55 0.86 6.60
N PHE A 68 -4.78 0.47 7.62
CA PHE A 68 -3.89 1.36 8.35
C PHE A 68 -2.87 2.04 7.43
N ILE A 69 -2.17 1.25 6.59
CA ILE A 69 -1.21 1.78 5.60
C ILE A 69 -1.89 2.73 4.62
N THR A 70 -3.14 2.46 4.23
CA THR A 70 -3.90 3.37 3.37
C THR A 70 -4.20 4.70 4.06
N GLN A 71 -4.47 4.71 5.37
CA GLN A 71 -4.66 5.97 6.11
C GLN A 71 -3.37 6.79 6.17
N LEU A 72 -2.20 6.13 6.17
CA LEU A 72 -0.90 6.80 6.18
C LEU A 72 -0.61 7.58 4.89
N LEU A 73 -1.38 7.38 3.82
CA LEU A 73 -1.34 8.28 2.65
C LEU A 73 -1.68 9.72 3.03
N LEU A 74 -2.45 9.95 4.10
CA LEU A 74 -2.84 11.28 4.60
C LEU A 74 -1.75 11.95 5.44
N SER A 75 -0.63 11.26 5.71
CA SER A 75 0.48 11.80 6.49
C SER A 75 1.10 13.04 5.84
N GLU A 76 1.39 14.06 6.62
CA GLU A 76 2.20 15.22 6.19
C GLU A 76 3.68 14.86 6.06
N ASP A 77 4.10 13.77 6.71
CA ASP A 77 5.45 13.25 6.54
C ASP A 77 5.61 12.57 5.17
N ASN A 78 6.42 13.18 4.32
CA ASN A 78 6.64 12.73 2.94
C ASN A 78 7.14 11.28 2.88
N SER A 79 8.05 10.87 3.76
CA SER A 79 8.60 9.51 3.72
C SER A 79 7.57 8.47 4.18
N ILE A 80 6.69 8.79 5.12
CA ILE A 80 5.54 7.93 5.46
C ILE A 80 4.59 7.83 4.27
N CYS A 81 4.26 8.94 3.62
CA CYS A 81 3.35 8.97 2.48
C CYS A 81 3.91 8.16 1.29
N VAL A 82 5.14 8.44 0.86
CA VAL A 82 5.82 7.74 -0.25
C VAL A 82 5.91 6.25 0.00
N ASN A 83 6.38 5.82 1.19
CA ASN A 83 6.52 4.40 1.50
C ASN A 83 5.15 3.70 1.54
N SER A 84 4.12 4.36 2.07
CA SER A 84 2.76 3.81 2.10
C SER A 84 2.21 3.63 0.69
N ALA A 85 2.39 4.63 -0.19
CA ALA A 85 1.98 4.53 -1.58
C ALA A 85 2.72 3.41 -2.32
N TYR A 86 4.04 3.29 -2.13
CA TYR A 86 4.83 2.20 -2.73
C TYR A 86 4.34 0.82 -2.30
N ILE A 87 4.09 0.61 -1.00
CA ILE A 87 3.59 -0.66 -0.46
C ILE A 87 2.20 -0.97 -1.03
N ILE A 88 1.28 -0.01 -1.04
CA ILE A 88 -0.06 -0.20 -1.58
C ILE A 88 0.02 -0.59 -3.06
N GLY A 89 0.77 0.17 -3.87
CA GLY A 89 0.99 -0.14 -5.29
C GLY A 89 1.54 -1.55 -5.49
N SER A 90 2.55 -1.93 -4.71
CA SER A 90 3.15 -3.26 -4.79
C SER A 90 2.16 -4.39 -4.46
N ILE A 91 1.27 -4.19 -3.49
CA ILE A 91 0.25 -5.17 -3.11
C ILE A 91 -0.83 -5.24 -4.19
N ILE A 92 -1.39 -4.11 -4.62
CA ILE A 92 -2.55 -4.12 -5.52
C ILE A 92 -2.22 -4.53 -6.96
N GLU A 93 -0.94 -4.49 -7.34
CA GLU A 93 -0.46 -4.97 -8.64
C GLU A 93 -0.62 -6.49 -8.81
N ILE A 94 -0.89 -7.25 -7.75
CA ILE A 94 -1.32 -8.64 -7.85
C ILE A 94 -2.85 -8.75 -7.73
N GLU A 95 -3.45 -9.75 -8.39
CA GLU A 95 -4.91 -9.92 -8.49
C GLU A 95 -5.60 -9.93 -7.11
N ASN A 96 -5.15 -10.79 -6.19
CA ASN A 96 -5.69 -10.84 -4.82
C ASN A 96 -5.55 -9.52 -4.05
N GLY A 97 -4.54 -8.69 -4.39
CA GLY A 97 -4.33 -7.38 -3.79
C GLY A 97 -5.31 -6.34 -4.30
N LEU A 98 -5.61 -6.36 -5.60
CA LEU A 98 -6.65 -5.52 -6.18
C LEU A 98 -8.04 -5.92 -5.66
N GLU A 99 -8.32 -7.23 -5.53
CA GLU A 99 -9.54 -7.73 -4.91
C GLU A 99 -9.65 -7.26 -3.44
N LEU A 100 -8.58 -7.36 -2.66
CA LEU A 100 -8.51 -6.84 -1.29
C LEU A 100 -8.85 -5.34 -1.26
N PHE A 101 -8.21 -4.54 -2.12
CA PHE A 101 -8.46 -3.11 -2.22
C PHE A 101 -9.93 -2.81 -2.51
N LEU A 102 -10.49 -3.40 -3.57
CA LEU A 102 -11.88 -3.17 -3.96
C LEU A 102 -12.85 -3.62 -2.86
N SER A 103 -12.58 -4.75 -2.19
CA SER A 103 -13.42 -5.24 -1.10
C SER A 103 -13.48 -4.28 0.11
N ILE A 104 -12.37 -3.60 0.41
CA ILE A 104 -12.28 -2.65 1.53
C ILE A 104 -12.93 -1.31 1.18
N PHE A 105 -12.67 -0.79 -0.03
CA PHE A 105 -13.02 0.61 -0.36
C PHE A 105 -14.34 0.77 -1.12
N THR A 106 -14.94 -0.30 -1.64
CA THR A 106 -16.27 -0.22 -2.28
C THR A 106 -17.41 -0.10 -1.26
N VAL A 107 -17.22 -0.57 -0.02
CA VAL A 107 -18.24 -0.54 1.04
C VAL A 107 -17.88 0.53 2.07
N ASN A 108 -18.43 1.74 1.92
CA ASN A 108 -18.37 2.86 2.87
C ASN A 108 -17.11 2.88 3.78
N CYS A 109 -15.96 3.17 3.18
CA CYS A 109 -14.75 3.46 3.94
C CYS A 109 -14.76 4.93 4.39
N THR A 110 -14.23 5.21 5.58
CA THR A 110 -14.10 6.58 6.10
C THR A 110 -13.04 7.40 5.38
N ILE A 111 -12.20 6.77 4.57
CA ILE A 111 -11.11 7.40 3.83
C ILE A 111 -11.45 7.40 2.35
N ASP A 112 -11.46 8.60 1.78
CA ASP A 112 -11.55 8.80 0.34
C ASP A 112 -10.16 8.60 -0.29
N VAL A 113 -9.80 7.33 -0.50
CA VAL A 113 -8.49 6.95 -1.04
C VAL A 113 -8.31 7.45 -2.48
N ILE A 114 -9.38 7.49 -3.27
CA ILE A 114 -9.32 7.96 -4.66
C ILE A 114 -9.03 9.45 -4.70
N GLN A 115 -9.75 10.26 -3.92
CA GLN A 115 -9.45 11.69 -3.80
C GLN A 115 -8.03 11.92 -3.31
N ARG A 116 -7.55 11.13 -2.34
CA ARG A 116 -6.16 11.28 -1.87
C ARG A 116 -5.15 10.95 -2.96
N LEU A 117 -5.34 9.88 -3.72
CA LEU A 117 -4.47 9.55 -4.85
C LEU A 117 -4.47 10.66 -5.91
N CYS A 118 -5.62 11.29 -6.17
CA CYS A 118 -5.70 12.45 -7.08
C CYS A 118 -4.84 13.62 -6.60
N GLN A 119 -4.89 13.93 -5.29
CA GLN A 119 -4.05 14.98 -4.71
C GLN A 119 -2.55 14.66 -4.88
N LEU A 120 -2.18 13.39 -4.71
CA LEU A 120 -0.80 12.94 -4.86
C LEU A 120 -0.27 13.05 -6.30
N LEU A 121 -1.14 13.06 -7.32
CA LEU A 121 -0.72 13.31 -8.72
C LEU A 121 -0.13 14.71 -8.94
N THR A 122 -0.49 15.66 -8.06
CA THR A 122 0.02 17.05 -8.11
C THR A 122 1.08 17.34 -7.04
N HIS A 123 1.57 16.29 -6.36
CA HIS A 123 2.54 16.45 -5.28
C HIS A 123 3.90 16.90 -5.84
N SER A 124 4.65 17.67 -5.05
CA SER A 124 6.00 18.14 -5.45
C SER A 124 7.06 17.03 -5.46
N ASP A 125 6.75 15.90 -4.82
CA ASP A 125 7.61 14.74 -4.73
C ASP A 125 7.29 13.78 -5.88
N PHE A 126 8.28 13.49 -6.71
CA PHE A 126 8.13 12.65 -7.90
C PHE A 126 7.73 11.21 -7.56
N ASP A 127 8.25 10.64 -6.47
CA ASP A 127 7.96 9.26 -6.09
C ASP A 127 6.50 9.14 -5.62
N CYS A 128 5.97 10.15 -4.93
CA CYS A 128 4.53 10.25 -4.63
C CYS A 128 3.67 10.25 -5.90
N VAL A 129 4.01 11.10 -6.89
CA VAL A 129 3.27 11.20 -8.16
C VAL A 129 3.32 9.88 -8.91
N LEU A 130 4.51 9.26 -9.01
CA LEU A 130 4.71 8.00 -9.72
C LEU A 130 3.92 6.87 -9.07
N ASN A 131 4.01 6.72 -7.75
CA ASN A 131 3.28 5.68 -7.01
C ASN A 131 1.76 5.88 -7.13
N ALA A 132 1.27 7.11 -7.00
CA ALA A 132 -0.16 7.40 -7.14
C ALA A 132 -0.68 7.09 -8.56
N THR A 133 0.09 7.46 -9.58
CA THR A 133 -0.22 7.14 -10.99
C THR A 133 -0.26 5.63 -11.21
N GLY A 134 0.73 4.90 -10.69
CA GLY A 134 0.80 3.44 -10.77
C GLY A 134 -0.39 2.76 -10.08
N ILE A 135 -0.77 3.24 -8.88
CA ILE A 135 -1.93 2.73 -8.15
C ILE A 135 -3.22 2.91 -8.97
N LEU A 136 -3.47 4.13 -9.45
CA LEU A 136 -4.67 4.44 -10.24
C LEU A 136 -4.70 3.63 -11.56
N GLY A 137 -3.56 3.50 -12.23
CA GLY A 137 -3.41 2.66 -13.42
C GLY A 137 -3.76 1.20 -13.15
N THR A 138 -3.26 0.64 -12.05
CA THR A 138 -3.56 -0.73 -11.62
C THR A 138 -5.04 -0.92 -11.31
N ILE A 139 -5.69 0.01 -10.60
CA ILE A 139 -7.13 -0.06 -10.34
C ILE A 139 -7.90 -0.07 -11.68
N CYS A 140 -7.57 0.85 -12.58
CA CYS A 140 -8.17 0.95 -13.91
C CYS A 140 -7.92 -0.25 -14.85
N SER A 141 -6.99 -1.15 -14.50
CA SER A 141 -6.70 -2.33 -15.32
C SER A 141 -7.86 -3.34 -15.31
N SER A 142 -8.61 -3.42 -14.22
CA SER A 142 -9.78 -4.29 -14.06
C SER A 142 -11.09 -3.58 -14.44
N LYS A 143 -12.13 -4.35 -14.77
CA LYS A 143 -13.46 -3.76 -15.04
C LYS A 143 -14.05 -3.18 -13.76
N GLU A 144 -13.98 -3.93 -12.68
CA GLU A 144 -14.49 -3.60 -11.36
C GLU A 144 -13.83 -2.32 -10.84
N GLY A 145 -12.52 -2.17 -11.02
CA GLY A 145 -11.78 -0.97 -10.64
C GLY A 145 -12.10 0.24 -11.54
N ARG A 146 -12.33 0.06 -12.85
CA ARG A 146 -12.87 1.14 -13.68
C ARG A 146 -14.25 1.57 -13.24
N ASP A 147 -15.15 0.63 -12.96
CA ASP A 147 -16.50 0.91 -12.46
C ASP A 147 -16.43 1.64 -11.11
N PHE A 148 -15.51 1.24 -10.23
CA PHE A 148 -15.24 1.92 -8.95
C PHE A 148 -14.80 3.38 -9.17
N ILE A 149 -13.82 3.63 -10.04
CA ILE A 149 -13.30 4.97 -10.32
C ILE A 149 -14.33 5.85 -11.05
N LEU A 150 -15.07 5.32 -12.03
CA LEU A 150 -16.06 6.07 -12.81
C LEU A 150 -17.26 6.52 -11.97
N ASN A 151 -17.59 5.76 -10.92
CA ASN A 151 -18.63 6.15 -9.96
C ASN A 151 -18.13 7.11 -8.87
N HIS A 152 -16.83 7.41 -8.84
CA HIS A 152 -16.23 8.31 -7.87
C HIS A 152 -16.39 9.78 -8.28
N THR A 153 -16.63 10.68 -7.32
CA THR A 153 -16.81 12.12 -7.58
C THR A 153 -15.55 12.80 -8.14
N SER A 154 -14.39 12.19 -7.95
CA SER A 154 -13.07 12.73 -8.34
C SER A 154 -12.61 12.32 -9.75
N ILE A 155 -13.47 11.67 -10.54
CA ILE A 155 -13.11 11.17 -11.88
C ILE A 155 -12.53 12.26 -12.80
N ASN A 156 -13.09 13.47 -12.75
CA ASN A 156 -12.61 14.58 -13.58
C ASN A 156 -11.16 14.98 -13.20
N ASP A 157 -10.83 14.98 -11.91
CA ASP A 157 -9.48 15.28 -11.42
C ASP A 157 -8.47 14.22 -11.90
N ILE A 158 -8.87 12.95 -11.91
CA ILE A 158 -8.03 11.85 -12.42
C ILE A 158 -7.70 12.09 -13.91
N VAL A 159 -8.73 12.35 -14.72
CA VAL A 159 -8.56 12.53 -16.17
C VAL A 159 -7.70 13.75 -16.48
N SER A 160 -7.91 14.87 -15.77
CA SER A 160 -7.14 16.09 -15.99
C SER A 160 -5.66 15.96 -15.62
N ASN A 161 -5.33 15.18 -14.59
CA ASN A 161 -3.95 15.06 -14.11
C ASN A 161 -3.14 13.94 -14.79
N ILE A 162 -3.80 12.92 -15.35
CA ILE A 162 -3.11 11.82 -16.08
C ILE A 162 -2.90 12.16 -17.57
N ALA A 163 -3.73 13.05 -18.15
CA ALA A 163 -3.66 13.40 -19.57
C ALA A 163 -2.70 14.56 -19.90
N MET A 164 -1.98 15.09 -18.90
CA MET A 164 -0.96 16.15 -19.05
C MET A 164 0.44 15.56 -19.19
#